data_AF-A0A4Y4XCQ2-F1
#
_entry.id   AF-A0A4Y4XCQ2-F1
#
_cell.length_a   1.000
_cell.length_b   1.000
_cell.length_c   1.000
_cell.angle_alpha   90.00
_cell.angle_beta   90.00
_cell.angle_gamma   90.00
#
_symmetry.space_group_name_H-M   'P 1'
#
loop_
_entity.id
_entity.type
_entity.pdbx_description
1 polymer ?
#
loop_
_entity_poly.entity_id
_entity_poly.type
_entity_poly.pdbx_seq_one_letter_code
_entity_poly.pdbx_strand_id
1 'polypeptide(L)'
;MNFNESVLNHTIDLLLKGKDYREVVLNIINTEFLDFAISFFKDIVYAKMHDKSIDFSWYQQYVMDNKDPKDIAILCGTNIKTNTYGTSTKEVVLDIAQNNLKYLYEILQNLENDNMT
;
A
#
# COMPACT_ATOMS: atom_id res chain seq x y z
N MET A 1 -25.86 -3.40 6.26
CA MET A 1 -25.52 -3.17 4.84
C MET A 1 -24.10 -2.68 4.80
N ASN A 2 -23.18 -3.47 4.25
CA ASN A 2 -21.76 -3.12 4.21
C ASN A 2 -21.56 -2.03 3.14
N PHE A 3 -20.85 -0.95 3.45
CA PHE A 3 -20.56 0.14 2.50
C PHE A 3 -19.98 -0.41 1.18
N ASN A 4 -19.08 -1.38 1.28
CA ASN A 4 -18.48 -2.05 0.13
C ASN A 4 -19.49 -2.80 -0.75
N GLU A 5 -20.52 -3.36 -0.14
CA GLU A 5 -21.57 -4.11 -0.85
C GLU A 5 -22.51 -3.16 -1.60
N SER A 6 -22.83 -2.00 -1.01
CA SER A 6 -23.62 -0.96 -1.67
C SER A 6 -22.87 -0.34 -2.86
N VAL A 7 -21.57 -0.07 -2.69
CA VAL A 7 -20.74 0.53 -3.74
C VAL A 7 -20.45 -0.46 -4.87
N LEU A 8 -20.25 -1.75 -4.54
CA LEU A 8 -20.13 -2.82 -5.53
C LEU A 8 -21.40 -2.94 -6.38
N ASN A 9 -22.57 -2.99 -5.74
CA ASN A 9 -23.86 -3.05 -6.43
C ASN A 9 -24.08 -1.83 -7.33
N HIS A 10 -23.69 -0.64 -6.87
CA HIS A 10 -23.76 0.58 -7.69
C HIS A 10 -22.82 0.51 -8.91
N THR A 11 -21.61 0.00 -8.72
CA THR A 11 -20.62 -0.19 -9.80
C THR A 11 -21.14 -1.18 -10.84
N ILE A 12 -21.72 -2.30 -10.40
CA ILE A 12 -22.33 -3.31 -11.26
C ILE A 12 -23.50 -2.70 -12.05
N ASP A 13 -24.36 -1.91 -11.41
CA ASP A 13 -25.50 -1.25 -12.06
C ASP A 13 -25.05 -0.28 -13.17
N LEU A 14 -24.02 0.55 -12.90
CA LEU A 14 -23.44 1.44 -13.90
C LEU A 14 -22.84 0.67 -15.08
N LEU A 15 -22.10 -0.41 -14.80
CA LEU A 15 -21.52 -1.28 -15.82
C LEU A 15 -22.60 -1.91 -16.71
N LEU A 16 -23.65 -2.49 -16.12
CA LEU A 16 -24.75 -3.11 -16.86
C LEU A 16 -25.52 -2.09 -17.71
N LYS A 17 -25.55 -0.83 -17.31
CA LYS A 17 -26.17 0.28 -18.05
C LYS A 17 -25.24 0.93 -19.08
N GLY A 18 -24.01 0.44 -19.25
CA GLY A 18 -23.01 1.04 -20.14
C GLY A 18 -22.59 2.45 -19.74
N LYS A 19 -22.77 2.82 -18.47
CA LYS A 19 -22.38 4.13 -17.92
C LYS A 19 -20.96 4.07 -17.39
N ASP A 20 -20.29 5.22 -17.38
CA ASP A 20 -18.96 5.32 -16.80
C ASP A 20 -19.01 5.08 -15.30
N TYR A 21 -18.23 4.10 -14.83
CA TYR A 21 -18.13 3.69 -13.44
C TYR A 21 -16.75 4.01 -12.83
N ARG A 22 -15.83 4.58 -13.62
CA ARG A 22 -14.43 4.80 -13.18
C ARG A 22 -14.33 5.75 -12.00
N GLU A 23 -15.20 6.75 -11.93
CA GLU A 23 -15.25 7.69 -10.78
C GLU A 23 -15.59 6.95 -9.48
N VAL A 24 -16.55 6.03 -9.52
CA VAL A 24 -16.93 5.22 -8.36
C VAL A 24 -15.75 4.35 -7.90
N VAL A 25 -15.06 3.71 -8.84
CA VAL A 25 -13.86 2.90 -8.56
C VAL A 25 -12.74 3.76 -7.96
N LEU A 26 -12.47 4.94 -8.52
CA LEU A 26 -11.46 5.86 -7.99
C LEU A 26 -11.77 6.28 -6.56
N ASN A 27 -13.04 6.57 -6.25
CA ASN A 27 -13.46 6.93 -4.89
C ASN A 27 -13.25 5.80 -3.89
N ILE A 28 -13.46 4.53 -4.29
CA ILE A 28 -13.16 3.36 -3.45
C ILE A 28 -11.66 3.30 -3.16
N ILE A 29 -10.83 3.37 -4.20
CA ILE A 29 -9.36 3.32 -4.06
C ILE A 29 -8.87 4.43 -3.12
N ASN A 30 -9.37 5.66 -3.31
CA ASN A 30 -9.01 6.80 -2.46
C ASN A 30 -9.43 6.60 -1.01
N THR A 31 -10.61 6.01 -0.77
CA THR A 31 -11.11 5.73 0.59
C THR A 31 -10.26 4.66 1.27
N GLU A 32 -9.99 3.54 0.60
CA GLU A 32 -9.14 2.48 1.12
C GLU A 32 -7.71 2.97 1.41
N PHE A 33 -7.17 3.81 0.53
CA PHE A 33 -5.86 4.43 0.73
C PHE A 33 -5.84 5.38 1.94
N LEU A 34 -6.89 6.18 2.13
CA LEU A 34 -7.00 7.08 3.29
C LEU A 34 -7.09 6.29 4.60
N ASP A 35 -7.91 5.23 4.65
CA ASP A 35 -8.04 4.37 5.82
C ASP A 35 -6.71 3.69 6.16
N PHE A 36 -5.96 3.25 5.14
CA PHE A 36 -4.61 2.76 5.30
C PHE A 36 -3.69 3.85 5.89
N ALA A 37 -3.66 5.06 5.31
CA ALA A 37 -2.79 6.14 5.76
C ALA A 37 -3.07 6.53 7.21
N ILE A 38 -4.35 6.63 7.59
CA ILE A 38 -4.77 6.93 8.97
C ILE A 38 -4.27 5.85 9.94
N SER A 39 -4.45 4.57 9.57
CA SER A 39 -4.02 3.45 10.40
C SER A 39 -2.49 3.43 10.55
N PHE A 40 -1.78 3.63 9.46
CA PHE A 40 -0.33 3.72 9.45
C PHE A 40 0.21 4.85 10.33
N PHE A 41 -0.38 6.05 10.26
CA PHE A 41 0.02 7.16 11.13
C PHE A 41 -0.26 6.89 12.61
N LYS A 42 -1.34 6.18 12.95
CA LYS A 42 -1.58 5.75 14.33
C LYS A 42 -0.48 4.82 14.83
N ASP A 43 -0.01 3.90 14.00
CA ASP A 43 1.06 2.98 14.34
C ASP A 43 2.41 3.70 14.54
N ILE A 44 2.69 4.72 13.72
CA ILE A 44 3.84 5.62 13.92
C ILE A 44 3.74 6.33 15.27
N VAL A 45 2.60 6.96 15.56
CA VAL A 45 2.39 7.69 16.83
C VAL A 45 2.56 6.76 18.01
N TYR A 46 1.97 5.57 17.95
CA TYR A 46 2.11 4.55 18.98
C TYR A 46 3.57 4.15 19.20
N ALA A 47 4.34 3.93 18.13
CA ALA A 47 5.76 3.59 18.24
C ALA A 47 6.59 4.72 18.85
N LYS A 48 6.35 5.98 18.45
CA LYS A 48 7.01 7.15 19.05
C LYS A 48 6.69 7.32 20.54
N MET A 49 5.44 7.07 20.93
CA MET A 49 5.03 7.16 22.35
C MET A 49 5.67 6.10 23.25
N HIS A 50 6.19 5.01 22.67
CA HIS A 50 6.82 3.91 23.39
C HIS A 50 8.34 3.85 23.19
N ASP A 51 8.97 5.00 22.90
CA ASP A 51 10.42 5.17 22.73
C ASP A 51 11.06 4.17 21.74
N LYS A 52 10.28 3.67 20.76
CA LYS A 52 10.84 2.91 19.66
C LYS A 52 11.47 3.91 18.68
N SER A 53 12.76 3.74 18.42
CA SER A 53 13.40 4.39 17.27
C SER A 53 12.64 3.98 16.01
N ILE A 54 12.12 4.96 15.28
CA ILE A 54 11.48 4.74 13.98
C ILE A 54 12.55 4.95 12.92
N ASP A 55 13.28 3.89 12.64
CA ASP A 55 14.22 3.80 11.53
C ASP A 55 13.62 2.99 10.37
N PHE A 56 14.40 2.85 9.28
CA PHE A 56 13.97 2.07 8.13
C PHE A 56 13.65 0.61 8.48
N SER A 57 14.42 0.02 9.40
CA SER A 57 14.21 -1.37 9.84
C SER A 57 12.85 -1.52 10.55
N TRP A 58 12.45 -0.53 11.34
CA TRP A 58 11.11 -0.50 11.93
C TRP A 58 10.01 -0.48 10.86
N TYR A 59 10.14 0.36 9.82
CA TYR A 59 9.17 0.43 8.73
C TYR A 59 9.14 -0.88 7.91
N GLN A 60 10.30 -1.43 7.59
CA GLN A 60 10.42 -2.70 6.87
C GLN A 60 9.74 -3.82 7.67
N GLN A 61 9.97 -3.88 8.97
CA GLN A 61 9.32 -4.85 9.83
C GLN A 61 7.81 -4.62 9.92
N TYR A 62 7.35 -3.37 10.01
CA TYR A 62 5.91 -3.04 9.99
C TYR A 62 5.19 -3.59 8.76
N VAL A 63 5.81 -3.46 7.58
CA VAL A 63 5.27 -3.98 6.32
C VAL A 63 5.30 -5.51 6.28
N MET A 64 6.37 -6.13 6.77
CA MET A 64 6.58 -7.59 6.65
C MET A 64 5.84 -8.41 7.71
N ASP A 65 5.65 -7.88 8.93
CA ASP A 65 5.07 -8.63 10.05
C ASP A 65 3.53 -8.62 10.05
N ASN A 66 2.90 -7.65 9.38
CA ASN A 66 1.47 -7.42 9.56
C ASN A 66 0.54 -8.08 8.55
N LYS A 67 1.02 -8.66 7.43
CA LYS A 67 0.10 -8.88 6.30
C LYS A 67 0.29 -10.15 5.46
N ASP A 68 -0.78 -10.52 4.75
CA ASP A 68 -0.77 -11.53 3.69
C ASP A 68 0.27 -11.13 2.62
N PRO A 69 0.98 -12.07 1.98
CA PRO A 69 1.93 -11.76 0.92
C PRO A 69 1.36 -10.88 -0.21
N LYS A 70 0.05 -10.94 -0.46
CA LYS A 70 -0.66 -10.04 -1.38
C LYS A 70 -0.65 -8.59 -0.91
N ASP A 71 -0.90 -8.37 0.36
CA ASP A 71 -0.92 -7.04 0.93
C ASP A 71 0.49 -6.46 1.02
N ILE A 72 1.49 -7.30 1.33
CA ILE A 72 2.92 -6.90 1.29
C ILE A 72 3.30 -6.44 -0.12
N ALA A 73 2.91 -7.20 -1.14
CA ALA A 73 3.17 -6.81 -2.53
C ALA A 73 2.55 -5.44 -2.86
N ILE A 74 1.28 -5.23 -2.50
CA ILE A 74 0.57 -3.96 -2.73
C ILE A 74 1.26 -2.80 -2.01
N LEU A 75 1.62 -2.98 -0.73
CA LEU A 75 2.30 -1.95 0.06
C LEU A 75 3.66 -1.55 -0.50
N CYS A 76 4.36 -2.50 -1.11
CA CYS A 76 5.64 -2.24 -1.76
C CYS A 76 5.49 -1.85 -3.23
N GLY A 77 4.31 -1.43 -3.66
CA GLY A 77 4.06 -0.94 -5.02
C GLY A 77 4.15 -2.02 -6.10
N THR A 78 3.97 -3.30 -5.75
CA THR A 78 3.99 -4.44 -6.65
C THR A 78 2.61 -5.08 -6.78
N ASN A 79 2.20 -5.33 -8.02
CA ASN A 79 1.04 -6.16 -8.31
C ASN A 79 1.48 -7.59 -8.60
N ILE A 80 0.99 -8.57 -7.83
CA ILE A 80 1.36 -9.98 -8.00
C ILE A 80 1.05 -10.53 -9.40
N LYS A 81 -0.01 -10.04 -10.05
CA LYS A 81 -0.43 -10.53 -11.37
C LYS A 81 0.34 -9.88 -12.52
N THR A 82 0.84 -8.65 -12.34
CA THR A 82 1.46 -7.86 -13.41
C THR A 82 2.87 -7.40 -13.05
N ASN A 83 3.57 -8.11 -12.17
CA ASN A 83 4.94 -7.78 -11.85
C ASN A 83 5.87 -8.02 -13.04
N THR A 84 6.98 -7.29 -13.04
CA THR A 84 8.01 -7.32 -14.09
C THR A 84 8.71 -8.67 -14.25
N TYR A 85 8.52 -9.59 -13.31
CA TYR A 85 9.17 -10.90 -13.27
C TYR A 85 8.27 -12.03 -13.77
N GLY A 86 7.00 -11.73 -14.10
CA GLY A 86 6.06 -12.69 -14.69
C GLY A 86 5.70 -13.87 -13.79
N THR A 87 5.94 -13.77 -12.47
CA THR A 87 5.73 -14.87 -11.53
C THR A 87 4.96 -14.44 -10.30
N SER A 88 4.11 -15.32 -9.77
CA SER A 88 3.36 -15.10 -8.53
C SER A 88 3.91 -15.91 -7.35
N THR A 89 5.09 -16.51 -7.52
CA THR A 89 5.78 -17.25 -6.45
C THR A 89 6.02 -16.33 -5.26
N LYS A 90 5.57 -16.76 -4.08
CA LYS A 90 5.59 -15.95 -2.85
C LYS A 90 6.97 -15.40 -2.56
N GLU A 91 8.00 -16.23 -2.65
CA GLU A 91 9.39 -15.87 -2.36
C GLU A 91 9.87 -14.75 -3.30
N VAL A 92 9.56 -14.86 -4.59
CA VAL A 92 9.94 -13.85 -5.59
C VAL A 92 9.18 -12.55 -5.38
N VAL A 93 7.88 -12.62 -5.10
CA VAL A 93 7.05 -11.44 -4.80
C VAL A 93 7.55 -10.69 -3.57
N LEU A 94 7.94 -11.42 -2.52
CA LEU A 94 8.49 -10.83 -1.29
C LEU A 94 9.85 -10.16 -1.55
N ASP A 95 10.71 -10.77 -2.37
CA ASP A 95 12.01 -10.19 -2.74
C ASP A 95 11.84 -8.89 -3.55
N ILE A 96 10.92 -8.86 -4.51
CA ILE A 96 10.57 -7.65 -5.27
C ILE A 96 10.04 -6.56 -4.33
N ALA A 97 9.14 -6.94 -3.42
CA ALA A 97 8.56 -6.03 -2.45
C ALA A 97 9.65 -5.40 -1.55
N GLN A 98 10.61 -6.19 -1.08
CA GLN A 98 11.74 -5.70 -0.29
C GLN A 98 12.64 -4.75 -1.09
N ASN A 99 12.94 -5.10 -2.35
CA ASN A 99 13.78 -4.28 -3.22
C ASN A 99 13.13 -2.92 -3.54
N ASN A 100 11.83 -2.90 -3.84
CA ASN A 100 11.08 -1.65 -4.06
C ASN A 100 11.09 -0.76 -2.82
N LEU A 101 10.94 -1.37 -1.64
CA LEU A 101 10.94 -0.63 -0.39
C LEU A 101 12.31 0.02 -0.11
N LYS A 102 13.39 -0.72 -0.36
CA LYS A 102 14.75 -0.21 -0.26
C LYS A 102 14.99 0.95 -1.24
N TYR A 103 14.56 0.80 -2.49
CA TYR A 103 14.68 1.86 -3.50
C TYR A 103 13.93 3.13 -3.09
N LEU A 104 12.72 3.00 -2.56
CA LEU A 104 11.94 4.13 -2.03
C LEU A 104 12.71 4.85 -0.91
N TYR A 105 13.32 4.10 0.01
CA TYR A 105 14.11 4.68 1.08
C TYR A 105 15.35 5.43 0.58
N GLU A 106 16.07 4.88 -0.39
CA GLU A 106 17.21 5.56 -1.03
C GLU A 106 16.78 6.88 -1.67
N ILE A 107 15.62 6.93 -2.34
CA ILE A 107 15.06 8.18 -2.88
C ILE A 107 14.78 9.18 -1.76
N LEU A 108 14.13 8.76 -0.68
CA LEU A 108 13.79 9.64 0.44
C LEU A 108 15.04 10.22 1.11
N GLN A 109 16.07 9.40 1.30
CA GLN A 109 17.36 9.84 1.84
C GLN A 109 18.03 10.89 0.93
N ASN A 110 18.01 10.67 -0.38
CA ASN A 110 18.56 11.64 -1.33
C ASN A 110 17.78 12.97 -1.28
N LEU A 111 16.45 12.90 -1.17
CA LEU A 111 15.60 14.10 -1.04
C LEU A 111 15.85 14.86 0.27
N GLU A 112 16.06 14.17 1.39
CA GLU A 112 16.42 14.82 2.66
C GLU A 112 17.79 15.51 2.57
N ASN A 113 18.76 14.86 1.95
CA ASN A 113 20.11 15.40 1.77
C ASN A 113 20.14 16.62 0.84
N ASP A 114 19.37 16.60 -0.25
CA ASP A 114 19.23 17.74 -1.18
C ASP A 114 18.55 18.96 -0.53
N ASN A 115 17.67 18.74 0.47
CA ASN A 115 17.02 19.82 1.23
C ASN A 115 17.87 20.36 2.40
N MET A 116 19.02 19.74 2.70
CA MET A 116 19.97 20.18 3.73
C MET A 116 21.19 20.93 3.18
N THR A 117 21.29 21.07 1.84
CA THR A 117 22.25 21.92 1.14
C THR A 117 21.64 23.23 0.67
#